data_AF-A0A661P2G7-F1
#
_entry.id   AF-A0A661P2G7-F1
#
_cell.length_a   1.000
_cell.length_b   1.000
_cell.length_c   1.000
_cell.angle_alpha   90.00
_cell.angle_beta   90.00
_cell.angle_gamma   90.00
#
_symmetry.space_group_name_H-M   'P 1'
#
loop_
_entity.id
_entity.type
_entity.pdbx_description
1 polymer ?
#
loop_
_entity_poly.entity_id
_entity_poly.type
_entity_poly.pdbx_seq_one_letter_code
_entity_poly.pdbx_strand_id
1 'polypeptide(L)'
;MNYDRFELSVIELASRGVRLTVANVTASLLVEPTKAEEWLDQMAQEGRLDVEIDEDVGLIFYRVRGLSPASTVLAPRWHSDQRAIQHHKGSKSAAAGALLGLMFPGVGLIYAAPWTVAAAGTVGTLVLVKMFAALPLFGWLLSSIALGVCALASGLAGILYTHEYNRRGGRQHIHKQQVAAHAATWPHSAAAAVQSALR
;
A
#
# COMPACT_ATOMS: atom_id res chain seq x y z
N MET A 1 -19.68 20.66 19.15
CA MET A 1 -18.77 20.07 20.16
C MET A 1 -17.43 20.77 20.07
N ASN A 2 -16.70 20.93 21.18
CA ASN A 2 -15.36 21.54 21.20
C ASN A 2 -14.30 20.42 21.22
N TYR A 3 -13.07 20.73 20.79
CA TYR A 3 -11.96 19.77 20.70
C TYR A 3 -11.69 19.05 22.03
N ASP A 4 -11.58 19.78 23.14
CA ASP A 4 -11.31 19.18 24.47
C ASP A 4 -12.37 18.14 24.88
N ARG A 5 -13.64 18.43 24.56
CA ARG A 5 -14.76 17.51 24.85
C ARG A 5 -14.75 16.31 23.90
N PHE A 6 -14.36 16.52 22.65
CA PHE A 6 -14.18 15.45 21.67
C PHE A 6 -13.08 14.49 22.11
N GLU A 7 -11.92 15.02 22.49
CA GLU A 7 -10.80 14.23 23.00
C GLU A 7 -11.21 13.32 24.15
N LEU A 8 -11.83 13.88 25.21
CA LEU A 8 -12.28 13.11 26.36
C LEU A 8 -13.25 11.99 25.96
N SER A 9 -14.16 12.30 25.02
CA SER A 9 -15.14 11.33 24.53
C SER A 9 -14.50 10.21 23.70
N VAL A 10 -13.46 10.52 22.91
CA VAL A 10 -12.68 9.52 22.14
C VAL A 10 -11.90 8.60 23.08
N ILE A 11 -11.29 9.14 24.13
CA ILE A 11 -10.59 8.35 25.16
C ILE A 11 -11.59 7.44 25.90
N GLU A 12 -12.78 7.95 26.24
CA GLU A 12 -13.84 7.16 26.86
C GLU A 12 -14.36 6.04 25.93
N LEU A 13 -14.48 6.30 24.63
CA LEU A 13 -14.80 5.28 23.63
C LEU A 13 -13.74 4.17 23.59
N ALA A 14 -12.46 4.55 23.58
CA ALA A 14 -11.35 3.59 23.59
C ALA A 14 -11.30 2.77 24.88
N SER A 15 -11.58 3.38 26.04
CA SER A 15 -11.58 2.67 27.33
C SER A 15 -12.70 1.62 27.43
N ARG A 16 -13.80 1.80 26.68
CA ARG A 16 -14.86 0.80 26.50
C ARG A 16 -14.49 -0.32 25.51
N GLY A 17 -13.29 -0.29 24.94
CA GLY A 17 -12.81 -1.28 23.97
C GLY A 17 -13.34 -1.06 22.55
N VAL A 18 -13.95 0.09 22.25
CA VAL A 18 -14.39 0.41 20.89
C VAL A 18 -13.17 0.79 20.05
N ARG A 19 -13.03 0.15 18.88
CA ARG A 19 -11.97 0.51 17.92
C ARG A 19 -12.22 1.93 17.42
N LEU A 20 -11.22 2.81 17.54
CA LEU A 20 -11.35 4.18 17.06
C LEU A 20 -11.10 4.21 15.55
N THR A 21 -12.19 4.28 14.80
CA THR A 21 -12.20 4.61 13.38
C THR A 21 -13.05 5.87 13.20
N VAL A 22 -12.84 6.61 12.11
CA VAL A 22 -13.67 7.78 11.79
C VAL A 22 -15.16 7.42 11.81
N ALA A 23 -15.52 6.26 11.26
CA ALA A 23 -16.90 5.75 11.23
C ALA A 23 -17.47 5.47 12.64
N ASN A 24 -16.71 4.82 13.52
CA ASN A 24 -17.19 4.52 14.87
C ASN A 24 -17.31 5.78 15.72
N VAL A 25 -16.36 6.71 15.58
CA VAL A 25 -16.35 7.98 16.31
C VAL A 25 -17.49 8.88 15.86
N THR A 26 -17.72 9.00 14.55
CA THR A 26 -18.88 9.75 14.02
C THR A 26 -20.21 9.15 14.44
N ALA A 27 -20.36 7.83 14.37
CA ALA A 27 -21.58 7.16 14.79
C ALA A 27 -21.85 7.34 16.30
N SER A 28 -20.81 7.30 17.12
CA SER A 28 -20.95 7.35 18.58
C SER A 28 -21.10 8.78 19.13
N LEU A 29 -20.42 9.75 18.52
CA LEU A 29 -20.39 11.13 19.01
C LEU A 29 -21.28 12.08 18.21
N LEU A 30 -21.92 11.60 17.14
CA LEU A 30 -22.76 12.39 16.22
C LEU A 30 -22.02 13.63 15.68
N VAL A 31 -20.73 13.45 15.37
CA VAL A 31 -19.88 14.47 14.76
C VAL A 31 -19.81 14.22 13.25
N GLU A 32 -19.66 15.29 12.48
CA GLU A 32 -19.45 15.21 11.03
C GLU A 32 -18.13 14.45 10.70
N PRO A 33 -18.10 13.57 9.69
CA PRO A 33 -16.94 12.72 9.39
C PRO A 33 -15.65 13.49 9.11
N THR A 34 -15.72 14.53 8.28
CA THR A 34 -14.54 15.35 7.94
C THR A 34 -13.94 16.00 9.19
N LYS A 35 -14.80 16.44 10.11
CA LYS A 35 -14.37 17.08 11.36
C LYS A 35 -13.83 16.08 12.38
N ALA A 36 -14.42 14.88 12.44
CA ALA A 36 -13.93 13.81 13.28
C ALA A 36 -12.54 13.32 12.81
N GLU A 37 -12.34 13.19 11.50
CA GLU A 37 -11.04 12.87 10.89
C GLU A 37 -9.99 13.94 11.22
N GLU A 38 -10.31 15.22 10.98
CA GLU A 38 -9.42 16.35 11.31
C GLU A 38 -8.98 16.34 12.78
N TRP A 39 -9.91 16.13 13.71
CA TRP A 39 -9.58 16.10 15.14
C TRP A 39 -8.84 14.83 15.56
N LEU A 40 -9.13 13.67 14.97
CA LEU A 40 -8.36 12.44 15.24
C LEU A 40 -6.92 12.57 14.74
N ASP A 41 -6.72 13.16 13.55
CA ASP A 41 -5.40 13.44 13.01
C ASP A 41 -4.65 14.46 13.85
N GLN A 42 -5.32 15.50 14.35
CA GLN A 42 -4.74 16.45 15.29
C GLN A 42 -4.29 15.75 16.59
N MET A 43 -5.12 14.89 17.18
CA MET A 43 -4.75 14.12 18.38
C MET A 43 -3.58 13.16 18.12
N ALA A 44 -3.46 12.62 16.92
CA ALA A 44 -2.32 11.80 16.51
C ALA A 44 -1.04 12.63 16.38
N GLN A 45 -1.12 13.83 15.78
CA GLN A 45 0.01 14.76 15.69
C GLN A 45 0.49 15.24 17.07
N GLU A 46 -0.42 15.43 18.02
CA GLU A 46 -0.12 15.72 19.43
C GLU A 46 0.47 14.52 20.19
N GLY A 47 0.56 13.33 19.56
CA GLY A 47 1.13 12.12 20.15
C GLY A 47 0.22 11.44 21.19
N ARG A 48 -1.07 11.79 21.21
CA ARG A 48 -2.08 11.16 22.09
C ARG A 48 -2.65 9.88 21.49
N LEU A 49 -2.68 9.79 20.16
CA LEU A 49 -3.10 8.62 19.41
C LEU A 49 -1.93 8.09 18.56
N ASP A 50 -1.80 6.77 18.49
CA ASP A 50 -0.98 6.07 17.51
C ASP A 50 -1.87 5.67 16.32
N VAL A 51 -1.40 5.89 15.10
CA VAL A 51 -2.13 5.53 13.87
C VAL A 51 -1.65 4.16 13.40
N GLU A 52 -2.57 3.20 13.32
CA GLU A 52 -2.35 1.86 12.78
C GLU A 52 -3.18 1.69 11.50
N ILE A 53 -2.56 1.22 10.42
CA ILE A 53 -3.27 0.92 9.18
C ILE A 53 -3.39 -0.59 9.06
N ASP A 54 -4.62 -1.08 9.00
CA ASP A 54 -4.89 -2.47 8.67
C ASP A 54 -4.85 -2.61 7.15
N GLU A 55 -3.76 -3.18 6.64
CA GLU A 55 -3.54 -3.33 5.21
C GLU A 55 -4.50 -4.33 4.55
N ASP A 56 -5.07 -5.27 5.32
CA ASP A 56 -5.98 -6.28 4.79
C ASP A 56 -7.36 -5.69 4.49
N VAL A 57 -7.83 -4.79 5.36
CA VAL A 57 -9.14 -4.15 5.21
C VAL A 57 -9.03 -2.75 4.59
N GLY A 58 -7.82 -2.17 4.55
CA GLY A 58 -7.58 -0.80 4.11
C GLY A 58 -8.20 0.24 5.03
N LEU A 59 -8.32 -0.07 6.32
CA LEU A 59 -8.91 0.81 7.33
C LEU A 59 -7.83 1.41 8.22
N ILE A 60 -7.98 2.70 8.50
CA ILE A 60 -7.15 3.43 9.46
C ILE A 60 -7.80 3.30 10.83
N PHE A 61 -7.02 2.82 11.80
CA PHE A 61 -7.39 2.72 13.20
C PHE A 61 -6.52 3.66 14.02
N TYR A 62 -7.14 4.35 14.97
CA TYR A 62 -6.44 5.16 15.96
C TYR A 62 -6.40 4.39 17.28
N ARG A 63 -5.26 4.42 17.95
CA ARG A 63 -5.06 3.75 19.24
C ARG A 63 -4.63 4.76 20.28
N VAL A 64 -5.33 4.82 21.41
CA VAL A 64 -4.95 5.75 22.48
C VAL A 64 -3.64 5.28 23.12
N ARG A 65 -2.65 6.17 23.14
CA ARG A 65 -1.34 5.88 23.71
C ARG A 65 -1.46 5.77 25.23
N GLY A 66 -0.82 4.76 25.82
CA GLY A 66 -0.89 4.51 27.27
C GLY A 66 -2.13 3.76 27.74
N LEU A 67 -3.21 3.71 26.94
CA LEU A 67 -4.26 2.70 27.11
C LEU A 67 -3.78 1.39 26.46
N SER A 68 -2.84 0.71 27.13
CA SER A 68 -2.60 -0.68 26.78
C SER A 68 -3.90 -1.43 27.08
N PRO A 69 -4.53 -2.12 26.10
CA PRO A 69 -5.65 -3.01 26.36
C PRO A 69 -5.09 -4.21 27.13
N ALA A 70 -4.72 -3.97 28.39
CA ALA A 70 -4.38 -5.00 29.32
C ALA A 70 -5.64 -5.84 29.48
N SER A 71 -5.64 -6.99 28.81
CA SER A 71 -6.42 -8.15 29.23
C SER A 71 -7.95 -7.99 29.27
N THR A 72 -8.60 -7.47 28.24
CA THR A 72 -9.97 -7.94 27.94
C THR A 72 -9.86 -9.22 27.12
N VAL A 73 -9.46 -10.27 27.83
CA VAL A 73 -9.55 -11.67 27.43
C VAL A 73 -11.04 -11.98 27.24
N LEU A 74 -11.57 -11.84 26.02
CA LEU A 74 -12.75 -12.56 25.49
C LEU A 74 -13.16 -12.16 24.06
N ALA A 75 -12.26 -11.62 23.23
CA ALA A 75 -12.46 -11.67 21.79
C ALA A 75 -12.02 -13.07 21.29
N PRO A 76 -12.85 -13.82 20.54
CA PRO A 76 -12.48 -15.15 20.07
C PRO A 76 -11.21 -15.05 19.23
N ARG A 77 -10.21 -15.78 19.72
CA ARG A 77 -8.84 -15.87 19.22
C ARG A 77 -8.82 -16.47 17.81
N TRP A 78 -9.13 -15.66 16.80
CA TRP A 78 -9.08 -16.07 15.40
C TRP A 78 -7.93 -15.48 14.59
N HIS A 79 -7.12 -14.53 15.08
CA HIS A 79 -6.16 -13.79 14.21
C HIS A 79 -4.71 -13.67 14.70
N SER A 80 -4.26 -14.45 15.69
CA SER A 80 -2.86 -14.36 16.14
C SER A 80 -1.87 -15.22 15.34
N ASP A 81 -2.33 -16.10 14.44
CA ASP A 81 -1.43 -16.91 13.58
C ASP A 81 -1.13 -16.27 12.20
N GLN A 82 -1.76 -15.14 11.85
CA GLN A 82 -1.45 -14.48 10.57
C GLN A 82 -0.12 -13.72 10.57
N ARG A 83 0.44 -13.36 11.73
CA ARG A 83 1.76 -12.67 11.79
C ARG A 83 2.94 -13.55 11.39
N ALA A 84 2.80 -14.88 11.46
CA ALA A 84 3.85 -15.80 11.01
C ALA A 84 3.76 -16.16 9.51
N ILE A 85 2.64 -15.85 8.84
CA ILE A 85 2.38 -16.25 7.44
C ILE A 85 2.15 -15.04 6.52
N GLN A 86 1.97 -13.81 7.04
CA GLN A 86 1.86 -12.60 6.22
C GLN A 86 3.21 -12.09 5.64
N HIS A 87 4.31 -12.84 5.78
CA HIS A 87 5.60 -12.44 5.20
C HIS A 87 5.80 -12.86 3.73
N HIS A 88 4.87 -13.58 3.10
CA HIS A 88 5.06 -14.13 1.74
C HIS A 88 3.79 -14.14 0.87
N LYS A 89 3.14 -12.99 0.68
CA LYS A 89 2.15 -12.87 -0.41
C LYS A 89 2.36 -11.64 -1.29
N GLY A 90 3.23 -11.83 -2.28
CA GLY A 90 3.07 -11.20 -3.59
C GLY A 90 3.29 -9.69 -3.67
N SER A 91 4.00 -9.08 -2.72
CA SER A 91 4.72 -7.84 -3.02
C SER A 91 5.81 -8.19 -4.02
N LYS A 92 5.48 -8.09 -5.32
CA LYS A 92 6.48 -8.09 -6.39
C LYS A 92 7.54 -7.08 -5.98
N SER A 93 8.68 -7.58 -5.48
CA SER A 93 9.57 -6.72 -4.71
C SER A 93 10.12 -5.68 -5.67
N ALA A 94 9.85 -4.41 -5.37
CA ALA A 94 10.45 -3.31 -6.11
C ALA A 94 11.98 -3.47 -6.14
N ALA A 95 12.54 -4.08 -5.09
CA ALA A 95 13.91 -4.55 -5.02
C ALA A 95 14.28 -5.58 -6.10
N ALA A 96 13.45 -6.60 -6.37
CA ALA A 96 13.73 -7.55 -7.46
C ALA A 96 13.66 -6.87 -8.84
N GLY A 97 12.70 -5.95 -9.05
CA GLY A 97 12.64 -5.15 -10.28
C GLY A 97 13.89 -4.29 -10.47
N ALA A 98 14.37 -3.64 -9.40
CA ALA A 98 15.59 -2.86 -9.41
C ALA A 98 16.85 -3.71 -9.65
N LEU A 99 16.95 -4.88 -9.01
CA LEU A 99 18.05 -5.83 -9.22
C LEU A 99 18.07 -6.38 -10.65
N LEU A 100 16.91 -6.72 -11.22
CA LEU A 100 16.83 -7.14 -12.62
C LEU A 100 17.23 -6.02 -13.59
N GLY A 101 16.84 -4.78 -13.30
CA GLY A 101 17.23 -3.62 -14.10
C GLY A 101 18.73 -3.33 -14.05
N LEU A 102 19.36 -3.62 -12.91
CA LEU A 102 20.80 -3.48 -12.73
C LEU A 102 21.59 -4.59 -13.45
N MET A 103 21.10 -5.84 -13.41
CA MET A 103 21.77 -6.97 -14.07
C MET A 103 21.56 -7.01 -15.60
N PHE A 104 20.40 -6.57 -16.07
CA PHE A 104 20.02 -6.64 -17.48
C PHE A 104 19.44 -5.29 -17.94
N PRO A 105 20.29 -4.37 -18.44
CA PRO A 105 19.83 -3.08 -18.95
C PRO A 105 18.75 -3.29 -20.01
N GLY A 106 17.54 -2.78 -19.72
CA GLY A 106 16.35 -2.92 -20.57
C GLY A 106 15.31 -3.95 -20.11
N VAL A 107 15.69 -5.03 -19.40
CA VAL A 107 14.75 -6.09 -19.00
C VAL A 107 14.02 -5.75 -17.70
N GLY A 108 14.69 -5.08 -16.75
CA GLY A 108 14.07 -4.71 -15.47
C GLY A 108 12.84 -3.80 -15.60
N LEU A 109 12.76 -3.00 -16.67
CA LEU A 109 11.61 -2.14 -16.96
C LEU A 109 10.35 -2.93 -17.30
N ILE A 110 10.48 -4.12 -17.90
CA ILE A 110 9.34 -4.97 -18.28
C ILE A 110 8.57 -5.47 -17.05
N TYR A 111 9.25 -5.60 -15.90
CA TYR A 111 8.63 -6.09 -14.68
C TYR A 111 7.86 -5.00 -13.91
N ALA A 112 8.24 -3.73 -14.05
CA ALA A 112 7.75 -2.63 -13.21
C ALA A 112 6.90 -1.59 -13.95
N ALA A 113 7.03 -1.47 -15.27
CA ALA A 113 6.40 -0.41 -16.06
C ALA A 113 5.41 -0.96 -17.10
N PRO A 114 4.44 -0.14 -17.57
CA PRO A 114 3.60 -0.49 -18.72
C PRO A 114 4.46 -0.87 -19.93
N TRP A 115 4.02 -1.89 -20.68
CA TRP A 115 4.77 -2.47 -21.81
C TRP A 115 5.22 -1.41 -22.84
N THR A 116 4.46 -0.34 -23.02
CA THR A 116 4.80 0.78 -23.91
C THR A 116 6.04 1.55 -23.47
N VAL A 117 6.17 1.81 -22.15
CA VAL A 117 7.32 2.51 -21.58
C VAL A 117 8.55 1.62 -21.63
N ALA A 118 8.40 0.34 -21.32
CA ALA A 118 9.48 -0.63 -21.41
C ALA A 118 10.01 -0.74 -22.85
N ALA A 119 9.13 -0.87 -23.84
CA ALA A 119 9.50 -0.95 -25.25
C ALA A 119 10.25 0.31 -25.72
N ALA A 120 9.75 1.50 -25.38
CA ALA A 120 10.41 2.76 -25.72
C ALA A 120 11.82 2.86 -25.10
N GLY A 121 11.96 2.46 -23.83
CA GLY A 121 13.25 2.42 -23.13
C GLY A 121 14.25 1.49 -23.82
N THR A 122 13.84 0.27 -24.16
CA THR A 122 14.71 -0.73 -24.82
C THR A 122 15.20 -0.23 -26.18
N VAL A 123 14.31 0.33 -27.01
CA VAL A 123 14.67 0.89 -28.32
C VAL A 123 15.67 2.03 -28.16
N GLY A 124 15.42 2.94 -27.21
CA GLY A 124 16.34 4.04 -26.90
C GLY A 124 17.74 3.55 -26.53
N THR A 125 17.85 2.56 -25.64
CA THR A 125 19.15 1.99 -25.23
C THR A 125 19.89 1.35 -26.40
N LEU A 126 19.21 0.60 -27.27
CA LEU A 126 19.83 -0.05 -28.43
C LEU A 126 20.39 0.98 -29.44
N VAL A 127 19.64 2.05 -29.70
CA VAL A 127 20.10 3.14 -30.59
C VAL A 127 21.36 3.78 -30.01
N LEU A 128 21.35 4.07 -28.71
CA LEU A 128 22.46 4.71 -28.01
C LEU A 128 23.73 3.84 -28.07
N VAL A 129 23.61 2.55 -27.73
CA VAL A 129 24.72 1.58 -27.83
C VAL A 129 25.28 1.51 -29.25
N LYS A 130 24.40 1.44 -30.26
CA LYS A 130 24.82 1.38 -31.66
C LYS A 130 25.53 2.65 -32.13
N MET A 131 25.10 3.82 -31.66
CA MET A 131 25.78 5.08 -31.95
C MET A 131 27.20 5.13 -31.36
N PHE A 132 27.40 4.66 -30.11
CA PHE A 132 28.72 4.66 -29.47
C PHE A 132 29.65 3.57 -30.01
N ALA A 133 29.11 2.43 -30.43
CA ALA A 133 29.90 1.35 -31.04
C ALA A 133 30.55 1.74 -32.38
N ALA A 134 30.04 2.77 -33.07
CA ALA A 134 30.59 3.25 -34.34
C ALA A 134 31.93 4.02 -34.19
N LEU A 135 32.37 4.33 -32.97
CA LEU A 135 33.62 5.05 -32.73
C LEU A 135 34.82 4.08 -32.68
N PRO A 136 35.78 4.15 -33.63
CA PRO A 136 36.75 3.09 -33.88
C PRO A 136 37.85 2.92 -32.82
N LEU A 137 38.09 3.91 -31.94
CA LEU A 137 39.18 3.85 -30.95
C LEU A 137 38.71 3.67 -29.51
N PHE A 138 37.57 4.26 -29.14
CA PHE A 138 37.07 4.27 -27.76
C PHE A 138 35.63 3.73 -27.63
N GLY A 139 35.04 3.24 -28.72
CA GLY A 139 33.63 2.83 -28.74
C GLY A 139 33.30 1.78 -27.67
N TRP A 140 34.20 0.82 -27.43
CA TRP A 140 33.98 -0.19 -26.39
C TRP A 140 33.97 0.37 -24.96
N LEU A 141 34.92 1.26 -24.63
CA LEU A 141 35.00 1.88 -23.31
C LEU A 141 33.83 2.85 -23.08
N LEU A 142 33.53 3.72 -24.06
CA LEU A 142 32.40 4.64 -23.97
C LEU A 142 31.07 3.90 -23.92
N SER A 143 30.89 2.83 -24.70
CA SER A 143 29.68 2.00 -24.65
C SER A 143 29.49 1.37 -23.27
N SER A 144 30.56 0.91 -22.62
CA SER A 144 30.50 0.31 -21.28
C SER A 144 30.06 1.33 -20.23
N ILE A 145 30.63 2.54 -20.29
CA ILE A 145 30.26 3.64 -19.39
C ILE A 145 28.82 4.10 -19.65
N ALA A 146 28.43 4.25 -20.92
CA ALA A 146 27.07 4.65 -21.30
C ALA A 146 26.02 3.64 -20.85
N LEU A 147 26.31 2.34 -20.95
CA LEU A 147 25.46 1.28 -20.42
C LEU A 147 25.35 1.34 -18.89
N GLY A 148 26.46 1.56 -18.18
CA GLY A 148 26.45 1.72 -16.73
C GLY A 148 25.60 2.91 -16.28
N VAL A 149 25.73 4.06 -16.94
CA VAL A 149 24.91 5.25 -16.66
C VAL A 149 23.44 5.00 -16.98
N CYS A 150 23.12 4.36 -18.13
CA CYS A 150 21.75 4.00 -18.48
C CYS A 150 21.12 3.03 -17.48
N ALA A 151 21.87 2.06 -16.97
CA ALA A 151 21.40 1.10 -15.98
C ALA A 151 21.08 1.81 -14.64
N LEU A 152 21.96 2.69 -14.17
CA LEU A 152 21.73 3.48 -12.96
C LEU A 152 20.51 4.42 -13.12
N ALA A 153 20.42 5.13 -14.25
CA ALA A 153 19.29 6.00 -14.54
C ALA A 153 17.97 5.22 -14.60
N SER A 154 17.97 4.04 -15.22
CA SER A 154 16.79 3.16 -15.30
C SER A 154 16.36 2.65 -13.92
N GLY A 155 17.32 2.28 -13.06
CA GLY A 155 17.04 1.88 -11.68
C GLY A 155 16.40 3.00 -10.86
N LEU A 156 16.97 4.21 -10.93
CA LEU A 156 16.43 5.39 -10.25
C LEU A 156 15.04 5.77 -10.76
N ALA A 157 14.83 5.72 -12.08
CA ALA A 157 13.52 5.97 -12.68
C ALA A 157 12.47 4.94 -12.20
N GLY A 158 12.84 3.67 -12.06
CA GLY A 158 11.96 2.63 -11.50
C GLY A 158 11.57 2.90 -10.04
N ILE A 159 12.51 3.35 -9.21
CA ILE A 159 12.25 3.72 -7.82
C ILE A 159 11.30 4.93 -7.75
N LEU A 160 11.59 5.98 -8.51
CA LEU A 160 10.74 7.18 -8.56
C LEU A 160 9.33 6.86 -9.07
N TYR A 161 9.22 6.04 -10.10
CA TYR A 161 7.94 5.62 -10.66
C TYR A 161 7.12 4.82 -9.65
N THR A 162 7.72 3.85 -8.97
CA THR A 162 7.01 3.04 -7.96
C THR A 162 6.58 3.89 -6.75
N HIS A 163 7.39 4.86 -6.35
CA HIS A 163 7.05 5.81 -5.29
C HIS A 163 5.86 6.70 -5.69
N GLU A 164 5.89 7.28 -6.89
CA GLU A 164 4.79 8.11 -7.40
C GLU A 164 3.50 7.30 -7.61
N TYR A 165 3.62 6.07 -8.11
CA TYR A 165 2.48 5.17 -8.29
C TYR A 165 1.82 4.82 -6.96
N ASN A 166 2.60 4.59 -5.90
CA ASN A 166 2.07 4.38 -4.56
C ASN A 166 1.40 5.65 -4.00
N ARG A 167 1.97 6.83 -4.22
CA ARG A 167 1.39 8.12 -3.78
C ARG A 167 0.04 8.42 -4.42
N ARG A 168 -0.15 8.05 -5.70
CA ARG A 168 -1.42 8.26 -6.42
C ARG A 168 -2.53 7.28 -6.03
N GLY A 169 -2.31 6.43 -5.03
CA GLY A 169 -3.32 5.48 -4.56
C GLY A 169 -3.67 4.39 -5.58
N GLY A 170 -2.80 4.14 -6.58
CA GLY A 170 -3.08 3.17 -7.66
C GLY A 170 -3.36 1.74 -7.17
N ARG A 171 -2.90 1.38 -5.96
CA ARG A 171 -3.20 0.10 -5.32
C ARG A 171 -4.66 -0.05 -4.90
N GLN A 172 -5.37 1.06 -4.64
CA GLN A 172 -6.78 1.00 -4.26
C GLN A 172 -7.67 0.53 -5.41
N HIS A 173 -7.31 0.79 -6.66
CA HIS A 173 -8.10 0.37 -7.82
C HIS A 173 -8.02 -1.13 -8.08
N ILE A 174 -6.84 -1.74 -7.92
CA ILE A 174 -6.66 -3.19 -8.09
C ILE A 174 -7.45 -3.94 -7.00
N HIS A 175 -7.42 -3.43 -5.77
CA HIS A 175 -8.18 -4.02 -4.67
C HIS A 175 -9.69 -3.89 -4.90
N LYS A 176 -10.19 -2.71 -5.32
CA LYS A 176 -11.61 -2.53 -5.69
C LYS A 176 -12.04 -3.47 -6.82
N GLN A 177 -11.21 -3.66 -7.85
CA GLN A 177 -11.50 -4.60 -8.94
C GLN A 177 -11.48 -6.05 -8.48
N GLN A 178 -10.55 -6.44 -7.60
CA GLN A 178 -10.52 -7.79 -7.03
C GLN A 178 -11.70 -8.04 -6.09
N VAL A 179 -12.08 -7.09 -5.25
CA VAL A 179 -13.27 -7.19 -4.39
C VAL A 179 -14.54 -7.26 -5.23
N ALA A 180 -14.65 -6.44 -6.29
CA ALA A 180 -15.78 -6.48 -7.21
C ALA A 180 -15.83 -7.81 -8.01
N ALA A 181 -14.70 -8.29 -8.51
CA ALA A 181 -14.61 -9.58 -9.19
C ALA A 181 -14.92 -10.74 -8.23
N HIS A 182 -14.43 -10.67 -6.99
CA HIS A 182 -14.71 -11.68 -5.98
C HIS A 182 -16.19 -11.68 -5.63
N ALA A 183 -16.79 -10.52 -5.35
CA ALA A 183 -18.23 -10.37 -5.12
C ALA A 183 -19.09 -10.86 -6.30
N ALA A 184 -18.64 -10.67 -7.55
CA ALA A 184 -19.31 -11.21 -8.72
C ALA A 184 -19.19 -12.73 -8.84
N THR A 185 -18.13 -13.33 -8.31
CA THR A 185 -17.95 -14.79 -8.24
C THR A 185 -18.58 -15.45 -7.02
N TRP A 186 -19.08 -14.70 -6.04
CA TRP A 186 -19.90 -15.28 -4.97
C TRP A 186 -21.23 -15.73 -5.58
N PRO A 187 -21.46 -17.05 -5.75
CA PRO A 187 -22.66 -17.52 -6.38
C PRO A 187 -23.83 -17.21 -5.47
N HIS A 188 -24.98 -16.89 -6.06
CA HIS A 188 -26.27 -16.75 -5.37
C HIS A 188 -26.64 -17.95 -4.46
N SER A 189 -25.87 -19.04 -4.50
CA SER A 189 -25.97 -20.19 -3.58
C SER A 189 -25.65 -19.86 -2.12
N ALA A 190 -24.77 -18.91 -1.82
CA ALA A 190 -24.48 -18.54 -0.42
C ALA A 190 -25.68 -17.84 0.24
N ALA A 191 -26.39 -17.00 -0.52
CA ALA A 191 -27.63 -16.36 -0.04
C ALA A 191 -28.76 -17.39 0.16
N ALA A 192 -28.86 -18.40 -0.72
CA ALA A 192 -29.82 -19.49 -0.58
C ALA A 192 -29.52 -20.39 0.64
N ALA A 193 -28.25 -20.67 0.93
CA ALA A 193 -27.84 -21.48 2.08
C ALA A 193 -28.15 -20.79 3.42
N VAL A 194 -27.96 -19.47 3.51
CA VAL A 194 -28.34 -18.69 4.70
C VAL A 194 -29.86 -18.63 4.86
N GLN A 195 -30.63 -18.51 3.77
CA GLN A 195 -32.10 -18.56 3.83
C GLN A 195 -32.65 -19.94 4.21
N SER A 196 -31.99 -21.04 3.84
CA SER A 196 -32.40 -22.39 4.26
C SER A 196 -32.08 -22.71 5.71
N ALA A 197 -31.03 -22.10 6.29
CA ALA A 197 -30.67 -22.30 7.70
C ALA A 197 -31.56 -21.52 8.68
N LEU A 198 -32.38 -20.59 8.19
CA LEU A 198 -33.32 -19.78 8.97
C LEU A 198 -34.76 -20.34 8.97
N ARG A 199 -35.00 -21.51 8.38
CA ARG A 199 -36.27 -22.24 8.43
C ARG A 199 -36.12 -23.52 9.22
#